data_AF-A0A9E4WT70-F1
#
_entry.id   AF-A0A9E4WT70-F1
#
_cell.length_a   1.000
_cell.length_b   1.000
_cell.length_c   1.000
_cell.angle_alpha   90.00
_cell.angle_beta   90.00
_cell.angle_gamma   90.00
#
_symmetry.space_group_name_H-M   'P 1'
#
loop_
_entity.id
_entity.type
_entity.pdbx_description
1 polymer ?
#
loop_
_entity_poly.entity_id
_entity_poly.type
_entity_poly.pdbx_seq_one_letter_code
_entity_poly.pdbx_strand_id
1 'polypeptide(L)'
;MSDAASHGTGPESTVTCRWCGAENQILGESCQRCDRFTVRRPRWADIIPSNQKWLTKRRVLRIAIALILLVALVWFNYPFVPNPMILLFKKPTTNLASSTLPGQWSTAGRDQQSSRYLPQVPDEPRGQVSWSRFLGINTQSTPTVADGVVYLGAHF
;
A
#
# COMPACT_ATOMS: atom_id res chain seq x y z
N MET A 1 -62.28 2.75 45.90
CA MET A 1 -62.31 3.01 44.45
C MET A 1 -61.23 2.12 43.88
N SER A 2 -61.61 0.97 43.35
CA SER A 2 -60.68 -0.06 42.89
C SER A 2 -61.00 -0.37 41.43
N ASP A 3 -59.96 -0.28 40.62
CA ASP A 3 -59.93 -0.48 39.18
C ASP A 3 -60.30 -1.92 38.78
N ALA A 4 -61.11 -2.05 37.73
CA ALA A 4 -61.19 -3.27 36.95
C ALA A 4 -61.29 -2.87 35.47
N ALA A 5 -60.13 -2.89 34.80
CA ALA A 5 -60.02 -2.69 33.37
C ALA A 5 -60.67 -3.87 32.64
N SER A 6 -61.67 -3.54 31.83
CA SER A 6 -62.37 -4.42 30.91
C SER A 6 -61.42 -4.86 29.78
N HIS A 7 -60.95 -6.10 29.84
CA HIS A 7 -60.28 -6.73 28.70
C HIS A 7 -61.32 -7.09 27.62
N GLY A 8 -61.27 -6.34 26.53
CA GLY A 8 -62.11 -6.52 25.36
C GLY A 8 -61.89 -7.86 24.66
N THR A 9 -63.00 -8.51 24.36
CA THR A 9 -63.18 -9.62 23.44
C THR A 9 -62.78 -9.23 22.02
N GLY A 10 -61.70 -9.81 21.49
CA GLY A 10 -61.37 -9.82 20.07
C GLY A 10 -61.33 -11.26 19.54
N PRO A 11 -61.65 -11.50 18.25
CA PRO A 11 -61.77 -12.86 17.71
C PRO A 11 -60.44 -13.60 17.82
N GLU A 12 -60.47 -14.76 18.46
CA GLU A 12 -59.34 -15.67 18.64
C GLU A 12 -58.84 -16.12 17.26
N SER A 13 -57.83 -15.43 16.73
CA SER A 13 -57.31 -15.70 15.38
C SER A 13 -56.50 -16.99 15.41
N THR A 14 -57.10 -18.09 14.98
CA THR A 14 -56.44 -19.39 14.85
C THR A 14 -55.45 -19.40 13.68
N VAL A 15 -54.28 -20.01 13.86
CA VAL A 15 -53.22 -20.18 12.86
C VAL A 15 -52.69 -21.61 12.84
N THR A 16 -52.18 -22.07 11.70
CA THR A 16 -51.49 -23.37 11.60
C THR A 16 -50.03 -23.25 12.04
N CYS A 17 -49.58 -24.15 12.91
CA CYS A 17 -48.20 -24.21 13.37
C CYS A 17 -47.26 -24.62 12.25
N ARG A 18 -46.26 -23.79 11.95
CA ARG A 18 -45.30 -24.04 10.88
C ARG A 18 -44.30 -25.16 11.18
N TRP A 19 -44.01 -25.43 12.45
CA TRP A 19 -43.01 -26.42 12.83
C TRP A 19 -43.52 -27.85 12.73
N CYS A 20 -44.75 -28.10 13.17
CA CYS A 20 -45.33 -29.44 13.20
C CYS A 20 -46.57 -29.61 12.32
N GLY A 21 -47.07 -28.54 11.69
CA GLY A 21 -48.26 -28.57 10.84
C GLY A 21 -49.59 -28.65 11.60
N ALA A 22 -49.60 -28.54 12.93
CA ALA A 22 -50.84 -28.58 13.71
C ALA A 22 -51.75 -27.37 13.39
N GLU A 23 -52.98 -27.63 12.98
CA GLU A 23 -53.99 -26.60 12.69
C GLU A 23 -54.64 -26.07 13.98
N ASN A 24 -55.44 -25.00 13.86
CA ASN A 24 -56.24 -24.42 14.94
C ASN A 24 -55.45 -24.03 16.20
N GLN A 25 -54.24 -23.46 16.04
CA GLN A 25 -53.45 -22.98 17.16
C GLN A 25 -53.74 -21.50 17.44
N ILE A 26 -53.71 -21.11 18.71
CA ILE A 26 -53.94 -19.72 19.12
C ILE A 26 -52.72 -18.90 18.72
N LEU A 27 -52.93 -17.75 18.08
CA LEU A 27 -51.86 -16.83 17.70
C LEU A 27 -51.25 -16.16 18.94
N GLY A 28 -49.91 -16.23 19.08
CA GLY A 28 -49.21 -15.60 20.19
C GLY A 28 -49.06 -16.48 21.43
N GLU A 29 -49.33 -17.78 21.30
CA GLU A 29 -49.08 -18.79 22.34
C GLU A 29 -48.16 -19.91 21.83
N SER A 30 -47.66 -20.74 22.75
CA SER A 30 -46.94 -21.96 22.37
C SER A 30 -47.90 -22.97 21.74
N CYS A 31 -47.49 -23.56 20.62
CA CYS A 31 -48.22 -24.63 19.97
C CYS A 31 -48.37 -25.84 20.89
N GLN A 32 -49.59 -26.33 21.08
CA GLN A 32 -49.91 -27.42 22.01
C GLN A 32 -49.24 -28.75 21.66
N ARG A 33 -48.76 -28.92 20.41
CA ARG A 33 -48.15 -30.17 19.93
C ARG A 33 -46.63 -30.21 19.98
N CYS A 34 -45.97 -29.07 19.75
CA CYS A 34 -44.51 -29.00 19.66
C CYS A 34 -43.87 -27.95 20.56
N ASP A 35 -44.69 -27.27 21.38
CA ASP A 35 -44.29 -26.23 22.34
C ASP A 35 -43.48 -25.08 21.70
N ARG A 36 -43.75 -24.80 20.42
CA ARG A 36 -43.13 -23.69 19.68
C ARG A 36 -44.11 -22.53 19.55
N PHE A 37 -43.62 -21.34 19.83
CA PHE A 37 -44.40 -20.11 19.85
C PHE A 37 -44.97 -19.75 18.47
N THR A 38 -46.28 -19.67 18.34
CA THR A 38 -46.96 -19.37 17.08
C THR A 38 -46.90 -17.87 16.77
N VAL A 39 -46.37 -17.51 15.60
CA VAL A 39 -46.30 -16.11 15.15
C VAL A 39 -46.78 -16.00 13.72
N ARG A 40 -47.71 -15.06 13.48
CA ARG A 40 -48.14 -14.69 12.14
C ARG A 40 -47.05 -13.85 11.49
N ARG A 41 -46.35 -14.42 10.52
CA ARG A 41 -45.41 -13.64 9.71
C ARG A 41 -46.16 -12.85 8.65
N PRO A 42 -45.71 -11.61 8.37
CA PRO A 42 -46.22 -10.86 7.23
C PRO A 42 -45.75 -11.49 5.91
N ARG A 43 -46.57 -11.40 4.86
CA ARG A 43 -46.33 -12.07 3.56
C ARG A 43 -44.96 -11.79 2.92
N TRP A 44 -44.34 -10.65 3.24
CA TRP A 44 -43.02 -10.30 2.74
C TRP A 44 -41.89 -11.15 3.34
N ALA A 45 -42.10 -11.74 4.52
CA ALA A 45 -41.07 -12.55 5.18
C ALA A 45 -40.86 -13.92 4.51
N ASP A 46 -41.81 -14.38 3.69
CA ASP A 46 -41.67 -15.59 2.88
C ASP A 46 -40.96 -15.32 1.55
N ILE A 47 -40.74 -14.05 1.19
CA ILE A 47 -40.09 -13.62 -0.04
C ILE A 47 -38.64 -13.24 0.30
N ILE A 48 -37.79 -14.21 0.58
CA ILE A 48 -36.33 -14.00 0.55
C ILE A 48 -35.81 -14.48 -0.81
N PRO A 49 -35.44 -13.58 -1.74
CA PRO A 49 -34.91 -13.99 -3.02
C PRO A 49 -33.53 -14.67 -2.85
N SER A 50 -33.38 -15.86 -3.45
CA SER A 50 -32.17 -16.73 -3.47
C SER A 50 -30.91 -16.07 -4.09
N ASN A 51 -30.98 -14.78 -4.43
CA ASN A 51 -30.05 -14.06 -5.28
C ASN A 51 -28.77 -13.64 -4.53
N GLN A 52 -28.76 -13.79 -3.20
CA GLN A 52 -27.63 -13.42 -2.32
C GLN A 52 -26.37 -14.28 -2.57
N LYS A 53 -26.52 -15.52 -3.07
CA LYS A 53 -25.40 -16.42 -3.37
C LYS A 53 -24.60 -16.04 -4.63
N TRP A 54 -25.23 -15.36 -5.59
CA TRP A 54 -24.58 -15.01 -6.86
C TRP A 54 -23.78 -13.69 -6.80
N LEU A 55 -24.30 -12.70 -6.05
CA LEU A 55 -23.61 -11.45 -5.77
C LEU A 55 -22.34 -11.65 -4.93
N THR A 56 -22.37 -12.59 -3.98
CA THR A 56 -21.20 -12.97 -3.16
C THR A 56 -20.14 -13.72 -3.96
N LYS A 57 -20.52 -14.71 -4.78
CA LYS A 57 -19.57 -15.42 -5.67
C LYS A 57 -18.86 -14.48 -6.65
N ARG A 58 -19.57 -13.53 -7.27
CA ARG A 58 -18.97 -12.54 -8.17
C ARG A 58 -18.02 -11.58 -7.44
N ARG A 59 -18.33 -11.17 -6.21
CA ARG A 59 -17.42 -10.34 -5.39
C ARG A 59 -16.16 -11.11 -5.00
N VAL A 60 -16.29 -12.35 -4.54
CA VAL A 60 -15.15 -13.20 -4.20
C VAL A 60 -14.25 -13.42 -5.42
N LEU A 61 -14.82 -13.67 -6.59
CA LEU A 61 -14.06 -13.81 -7.84
C LEU A 61 -13.26 -12.54 -8.18
N ARG A 62 -13.87 -11.35 -8.06
CA ARG A 62 -13.17 -10.08 -8.30
C ARG A 62 -12.02 -9.84 -7.31
N ILE A 63 -12.23 -10.17 -6.04
CA ILE A 63 -11.18 -10.04 -5.01
C ILE A 63 -10.03 -11.01 -5.31
N ALA A 64 -10.33 -12.25 -5.69
CA ALA A 64 -9.32 -13.23 -6.07
C ALA A 64 -8.50 -12.74 -7.29
N ILE A 65 -9.17 -12.24 -8.33
CA ILE A 65 -8.50 -11.66 -9.51
C ILE A 65 -7.62 -10.48 -9.12
N ALA A 66 -8.11 -9.56 -8.28
CA ALA A 66 -7.33 -8.41 -7.83
C ALA A 66 -6.09 -8.82 -7.03
N LEU A 67 -6.21 -9.83 -6.15
CA LEU A 67 -5.07 -10.38 -5.42
C LEU A 67 -4.05 -11.03 -6.35
N ILE A 68 -4.50 -11.80 -7.34
CA ILE A 68 -3.63 -12.43 -8.34
C ILE A 68 -2.87 -11.36 -9.14
N LEU A 69 -3.57 -10.32 -9.60
CA LEU A 69 -2.95 -9.20 -10.31
C LEU A 69 -1.92 -8.46 -9.44
N LEU A 70 -2.24 -8.23 -8.16
CA LEU A 70 -1.33 -7.58 -7.22
C LEU A 70 -0.06 -8.43 -7.00
N VAL A 71 -0.21 -9.75 -6.82
CA VAL A 71 0.93 -10.67 -6.68
C VAL A 71 1.78 -10.70 -7.95
N ALA A 72 1.14 -10.76 -9.13
CA ALA A 72 1.85 -10.75 -10.40
C ALA A 72 2.62 -9.44 -10.61
N LEU A 73 2.02 -8.29 -10.26
CA LEU A 73 2.66 -6.98 -10.34
C LEU A 73 3.86 -6.92 -9.41
N VAL A 74 3.73 -7.37 -8.17
CA VAL A 74 4.85 -7.45 -7.22
C VAL A 74 5.95 -8.38 -7.73
N TRP A 75 5.60 -9.57 -8.25
CA TRP A 75 6.58 -10.52 -8.78
C TRP A 75 7.39 -9.94 -9.95
N PHE A 76 6.70 -9.32 -10.92
CA PHE A 76 7.33 -8.76 -12.10
C PHE A 76 8.22 -7.54 -11.76
N ASN A 77 7.85 -6.80 -10.71
CA ASN A 77 8.58 -5.61 -10.27
C ASN A 77 9.59 -5.89 -9.14
N TYR A 78 9.58 -7.09 -8.54
CA TYR A 78 10.49 -7.48 -7.46
C TYR A 78 11.98 -7.24 -7.76
N PRO A 79 12.51 -7.55 -8.98
CA PRO A 79 13.92 -7.23 -9.27
C PRO A 79 14.21 -5.72 -9.40
N PHE A 80 13.17 -4.90 -9.60
CA PHE A 80 13.30 -3.44 -9.80
C PHE A 80 12.97 -2.63 -8.54
N VAL A 81 12.22 -3.20 -7.58
CA VAL A 81 11.83 -2.54 -6.34
C VAL A 81 12.76 -3.00 -5.20
N PRO A 82 13.54 -2.09 -4.58
CA PRO A 82 14.35 -2.44 -3.43
C PRO A 82 13.48 -3.02 -2.31
N ASN A 83 13.99 -4.02 -1.58
CA ASN A 83 13.28 -4.62 -0.45
C ASN A 83 12.72 -3.51 0.47
N PRO A 84 11.40 -3.50 0.79
CA PRO A 84 10.79 -2.43 1.57
C PRO A 84 11.44 -2.25 2.94
N MET A 85 11.98 -3.34 3.53
CA MET A 85 12.73 -3.27 4.78
C MET A 85 14.01 -2.43 4.66
N ILE A 86 14.66 -2.41 3.50
CA ILE A 86 15.84 -1.56 3.26
C ILE A 86 15.43 -0.09 3.24
N LEU A 87 14.30 0.25 2.60
CA LEU A 87 13.82 1.63 2.53
C LEU A 87 13.34 2.17 3.89
N LEU A 88 12.72 1.32 4.71
CA LEU A 88 12.23 1.69 6.03
C LEU A 88 13.34 1.76 7.09
N PHE A 89 14.29 0.82 7.06
CA PHE A 89 15.25 0.64 8.16
C PHE A 89 16.72 0.88 7.79
N LYS A 90 17.06 0.94 6.50
CA LYS A 90 18.42 1.22 6.02
C LYS A 90 18.48 2.51 5.22
N LYS A 91 17.93 3.58 5.78
CA LYS A 91 18.22 4.93 5.27
C LYS A 91 19.69 5.23 5.55
N PRO A 92 20.48 5.71 4.58
CA PRO A 92 21.86 6.08 4.85
C PRO A 92 21.90 7.15 5.94
N THR A 93 22.50 6.82 7.08
CA THR A 93 22.63 7.70 8.25
C THR A 93 23.78 8.69 8.10
N THR A 94 24.69 8.42 7.18
CA THR A 94 25.81 9.30 6.85
C THR A 94 25.43 10.23 5.71
N ASN A 95 25.54 11.53 5.94
CA ASN A 95 25.66 12.48 4.85
C ASN A 95 27.06 12.29 4.27
N LEU A 96 27.18 11.46 3.22
CA LEU A 96 28.35 11.43 2.36
C LEU A 96 28.36 12.72 1.53
N ALA A 97 28.35 13.89 2.17
CA ALA A 97 28.53 15.15 1.49
C ALA A 97 29.95 15.12 0.93
N SER A 98 30.09 14.80 -0.35
CA SER A 98 31.34 14.98 -1.09
C SER A 98 31.54 16.47 -1.41
N SER A 99 31.36 17.34 -0.41
CA SER A 99 31.67 18.75 -0.57
C SER A 99 33.18 18.87 -0.59
N THR A 100 33.75 19.00 -1.79
CA THR A 100 35.16 19.37 -1.97
C THR A 100 35.48 20.60 -1.14
N LEU A 101 36.55 20.51 -0.36
CA LEU A 101 37.12 21.65 0.34
C LEU A 101 37.55 22.75 -0.67
N PRO A 102 37.64 24.02 -0.25
CA PRO A 102 38.23 25.07 -1.07
C PRO A 102 39.62 24.66 -1.57
N GLY A 103 39.88 24.84 -2.86
CA GLY A 103 41.15 24.43 -3.50
C GLY A 103 41.25 22.95 -3.85
N GLN A 104 40.23 22.13 -3.58
CA GLN A 104 40.20 20.71 -3.96
C GLN A 104 39.21 20.43 -5.10
N TRP A 105 39.51 19.36 -5.85
CA TRP A 105 38.70 18.81 -6.93
C TRP A 105 38.66 17.28 -6.80
N SER A 106 38.06 16.76 -5.73
CA SER A 106 38.14 15.35 -5.36
C SER A 106 37.24 14.42 -6.18
N THR A 107 36.29 14.98 -6.96
CA THR A 107 35.29 14.21 -7.72
C THR A 107 35.20 14.72 -9.15
N ALA A 108 34.84 13.84 -10.11
CA ALA A 108 34.52 14.22 -11.47
C ALA A 108 33.34 15.20 -11.49
N GLY A 109 33.60 16.46 -11.84
CA GLY A 109 32.60 17.53 -11.77
C GLY A 109 32.57 18.34 -10.47
N ARG A 110 33.57 18.16 -9.60
CA ARG A 110 33.80 18.85 -8.31
C ARG A 110 32.83 18.47 -7.20
N ASP A 111 31.53 18.54 -7.43
CA ASP A 111 30.49 18.25 -6.44
C ASP A 111 29.53 17.13 -6.90
N GLN A 112 28.58 16.75 -6.05
CA GLN A 112 27.58 15.71 -6.36
C GLN A 112 26.67 16.11 -7.53
N GLN A 113 26.48 17.42 -7.74
CA GLN A 113 25.71 17.96 -8.85
C GLN A 113 26.52 18.00 -10.16
N SER A 114 27.81 17.63 -10.11
CA SER A 114 28.74 17.74 -11.24
C SER A 114 28.76 19.14 -11.85
N SER A 115 28.64 20.18 -11.02
CA SER A 115 28.49 21.57 -11.47
C SER A 115 29.67 22.07 -12.32
N ARG A 116 30.86 21.44 -12.16
CA ARG A 116 32.12 21.88 -12.78
C ARG A 116 32.42 23.37 -12.50
N TYR A 117 31.88 23.91 -11.41
CA TYR A 117 31.90 25.32 -11.10
C TYR A 117 32.72 25.61 -9.85
N LEU A 118 33.65 26.57 -9.96
CA LEU A 118 34.40 27.11 -8.84
C LEU A 118 33.79 28.45 -8.41
N PRO A 119 33.20 28.55 -7.20
CA PRO A 119 32.55 29.77 -6.75
C PRO A 119 33.54 30.90 -6.45
N GLN A 120 34.77 30.56 -6.10
CA GLN A 120 35.84 31.51 -5.82
C GLN A 120 37.07 31.08 -6.60
N VAL A 121 37.47 31.92 -7.56
CA VAL A 121 38.70 31.78 -8.31
C VAL A 121 39.64 32.88 -7.79
N PRO A 122 40.62 32.57 -6.93
CA PRO A 122 41.47 33.59 -6.31
C PRO A 122 42.30 34.34 -7.36
N ASP A 123 42.76 33.64 -8.39
CA ASP A 123 43.49 34.19 -9.53
C ASP A 123 42.94 33.61 -10.82
N GLU A 124 42.56 34.48 -11.75
CA GLU A 124 42.11 34.04 -13.07
C GLU A 124 43.30 33.43 -13.84
N PRO A 125 43.18 32.20 -14.38
CA PRO A 125 44.27 31.56 -15.08
C PRO A 125 44.60 32.35 -16.35
N ARG A 126 45.84 32.84 -16.46
CA ARG A 126 46.34 33.64 -17.59
C ARG A 126 46.48 32.86 -18.92
N GLY A 127 46.03 31.60 -18.96
CA GLY A 127 46.17 30.73 -20.13
C GLY A 127 47.62 30.32 -20.46
N GLN A 128 48.55 30.40 -19.51
CA GLN A 128 49.96 30.03 -19.70
C GLN A 128 50.25 28.67 -19.05
N VAL A 129 51.03 27.83 -19.73
CA VAL A 129 51.43 26.52 -19.21
C VAL A 129 52.45 26.70 -18.09
N SER A 130 52.11 26.26 -16.87
CA SER A 130 53.02 26.30 -15.71
C SER A 130 53.97 25.09 -15.67
N TRP A 131 53.47 23.92 -16.06
CA TRP A 131 54.24 22.68 -16.17
C TRP A 131 53.53 21.67 -17.06
N SER A 132 54.26 20.65 -17.53
CA SER A 132 53.71 19.55 -18.32
C SER A 132 54.36 18.22 -17.94
N ARG A 133 53.63 17.12 -18.11
CA ARG A 133 54.13 15.76 -17.92
C ARG A 133 53.57 14.85 -19.01
N PHE A 134 54.45 14.07 -19.64
CA PHE A 134 54.05 13.05 -20.61
C PHE A 134 53.52 11.81 -19.89
N LEU A 135 52.32 11.36 -20.28
CA LEU A 135 51.59 10.26 -19.63
C LEU A 135 51.39 9.04 -20.54
N GLY A 136 51.93 9.07 -21.76
CA GLY A 136 51.74 8.01 -22.76
C GLY A 136 50.59 8.29 -23.71
N ILE A 137 49.83 7.24 -24.05
CA ILE A 137 48.75 7.28 -25.04
C ILE A 137 47.59 8.12 -24.50
N ASN A 138 46.88 8.84 -25.38
CA ASN A 138 45.76 9.68 -24.99
C ASN A 138 44.71 8.90 -24.18
N THR A 139 44.40 9.41 -22.99
CA THR A 139 43.35 8.91 -22.09
C THR A 139 42.25 9.96 -21.95
N GLN A 140 40.98 9.54 -22.02
CA GLN A 140 39.85 10.40 -21.70
C GLN A 140 39.65 10.39 -20.18
N SER A 141 40.44 11.19 -19.46
CA SER A 141 40.34 11.31 -18.02
C SER A 141 39.83 12.68 -17.58
N THR A 142 39.09 12.71 -16.48
CA THR A 142 38.80 13.93 -15.72
C THR A 142 39.70 13.90 -14.50
N PRO A 143 40.82 14.64 -14.48
CA PRO A 143 41.75 14.60 -13.36
C PRO A 143 41.07 15.11 -12.08
N THR A 144 41.51 14.57 -10.94
CA THR A 144 41.08 15.01 -9.62
C THR A 144 42.27 15.49 -8.81
N VAL A 145 42.03 16.49 -7.96
CA VAL A 145 43.06 17.09 -7.10
C VAL A 145 42.61 16.99 -5.65
N ALA A 146 43.39 16.31 -4.83
CA ALA A 146 43.16 16.20 -3.39
C ALA A 146 44.50 16.36 -2.68
N ASP A 147 44.54 17.20 -1.64
CA ASP A 147 45.73 17.45 -0.82
C ASP A 147 46.99 17.78 -1.63
N GLY A 148 46.83 18.56 -2.71
CA GLY A 148 47.92 18.97 -3.60
C GLY A 148 48.42 17.90 -4.57
N VAL A 149 47.83 16.70 -4.56
CA VAL A 149 48.17 15.60 -5.48
C VAL A 149 47.15 15.55 -6.62
N VAL A 150 47.67 15.45 -7.85
CA VAL A 150 46.85 15.26 -9.06
C VAL A 150 46.73 13.76 -9.36
N TYR A 151 45.51 13.25 -9.32
CA TYR A 151 45.17 11.89 -9.70
C TYR A 151 44.57 11.88 -11.10
N LEU A 152 45.03 10.96 -11.93
CA LEU A 152 44.55 10.80 -13.30
C LEU A 152 44.49 9.32 -13.67
N GLY A 153 43.46 8.93 -14.42
CA GLY A 153 43.38 7.60 -15.00
C GLY A 153 44.09 7.57 -16.35
N ALA A 154 45.06 6.67 -16.51
CA ALA A 154 45.72 6.42 -17.78
C ALA A 154 45.48 4.98 -18.22
N HIS A 155 45.43 4.75 -19.53
CA HIS A 155 45.53 3.42 -20.10
C HIS A 155 47.03 3.09 -20.21
N PHE A 156 47.47 2.04 -19.53
CA PHE A 156 48.84 1.52 -19.59
C PHE A 156 48.90 0.22 -20.37
#